data_AF-A0A7J7XFR5-F1
#
_entry.id   AF-A0A7J7XFR5-F1
#
_cell.length_a   1.000
_cell.length_b   1.000
_cell.length_c   1.000
_cell.angle_alpha   90.00
_cell.angle_beta   90.00
_cell.angle_gamma   90.00
#
_symmetry.space_group_name_H-M   'P 1'
#
loop_
_entity.id
_entity.type
_entity.pdbx_description
1 polymer ?
#
loop_
_entity_poly.entity_id
_entity_poly.type
_entity_poly.pdbx_seq_one_letter_code
_entity_poly.pdbx_strand_id
1 'polypeptide(L)' 'MEAAMSLEKNLNEALLDLHTLCSTSTDLHLCDFLKNHFLDEEVKIIRKMGDHLTNLHRLASPKAEQVEHPFKWLTLKDD' A
#
# COMPACT_ATOMS: atom_id res chain seq x y z
N MET A 1 8.26 5.44 0.14
CA MET A 1 7.20 4.41 0.06
C MET A 1 6.16 4.77 -1.00
N GLU A 2 5.76 6.04 -1.11
CA GLU A 2 4.82 6.51 -2.15
C GLU A 2 5.26 6.17 -3.58
N ALA A 3 6.55 6.34 -3.91
CA ALA A 3 7.08 5.96 -5.22
C ALA A 3 6.90 4.46 -5.51
N ALA A 4 7.11 3.59 -4.51
CA ALA A 4 6.87 2.15 -4.66
C ALA A 4 5.37 1.85 -4.82
N MET A 5 4.50 2.51 -4.05
CA MET A 5 3.05 2.36 -4.20
C MET A 5 2.56 2.78 -5.60
N SER A 6 3.14 3.83 -6.18
CA SER A 6 2.85 4.25 -7.55
C SER A 6 3.27 3.18 -8.56
N LEU A 7 4.45 2.58 -8.36
CA LEU A 7 4.93 1.49 -9.20
C LEU A 7 4.01 0.26 -9.15
N GLU A 8 3.59 -0.20 -7.97
CA GLU A 8 2.69 -1.36 -7.83
C GLU A 8 1.33 -1.08 -8.49
N LYS A 9 0.79 0.13 -8.35
CA LYS A 9 -0.47 0.50 -9.02
C LYS A 9 -0.34 0.44 -10.54
N ASN A 10 0.75 0.95 -11.09
CA ASN A 10 1.01 0.91 -12.52
C ASN A 10 1.22 -0.53 -13.02
N LEU A 11 1.90 -1.37 -12.23
CA LEU A 11 2.09 -2.79 -12.54
C LEU A 11 0.76 -3.54 -12.55
N ASN A 12 -0.08 -3.34 -11.53
CA ASN A 12 -1.41 -3.92 -11.47
C ASN A 12 -2.31 -3.46 -12.64
N GLU A 13 -2.23 -2.20 -13.06
CA GLU A 13 -2.94 -1.69 -14.24
C GLU A 13 -2.46 -2.39 -15.52
N ALA A 14 -1.15 -2.51 -15.72
CA ALA A 14 -0.59 -3.23 -16.87
C ALA A 14 -0.99 -4.72 -16.89
N LEU A 15 -1.10 -5.37 -15.73
CA LEU A 15 -1.57 -6.76 -15.61
C LEU A 15 -3.06 -6.90 -15.93
N LEU A 16 -3.89 -5.92 -15.55
CA LEU A 16 -5.31 -5.88 -15.90
C LEU A 16 -5.52 -5.66 -17.40
N ASP A 17 -4.73 -4.79 -18.02
CA ASP A 17 -4.74 -4.58 -19.47
C ASP A 17 -4.36 -5.86 -20.20
N LEU A 18 -3.30 -6.54 -19.74
CA LEU A 18 -2.88 -7.82 -20.30
C LEU A 18 -3.96 -8.89 -20.12
N HIS A 19 -4.58 -8.99 -18.96
CA HIS A 19 -5.69 -9.93 -18.70
C HIS A 19 -6.90 -9.65 -19.62
N THR A 20 -7.20 -8.37 -19.86
CA THR A 20 -8.24 -7.96 -20.82
C THR A 20 -7.88 -8.41 -22.23
N LEU A 21 -6.63 -8.20 -22.66
CA LEU A 21 -6.16 -8.68 -23.95
C LEU A 21 -6.29 -10.20 -24.09
N CYS A 22 -5.87 -10.97 -23.07
CA CYS A 22 -5.99 -12.43 -23.05
C CYS A 22 -7.45 -12.90 -23.15
N SER A 23 -8.35 -12.17 -22.48
CA SER A 23 -9.79 -12.43 -22.55
C SER A 23 -10.33 -12.18 -23.96
N THR A 24 -9.86 -11.13 -24.65
CA THR A 24 -10.26 -10.85 -26.04
C THR A 24 -9.64 -11.81 -27.06
N SER A 25 -8.44 -12.32 -26.81
CA SER A 25 -7.77 -13.31 -27.66
C SER A 25 -8.22 -14.74 -27.39
N THR A 26 -9.11 -14.97 -26.41
CA THR A 26 -9.60 -16.30 -25.98
C THR A 26 -8.50 -17.21 -25.41
N ASP A 27 -7.38 -16.64 -24.95
CA ASP A 27 -6.34 -17.40 -24.26
C ASP A 27 -6.72 -17.58 -22.78
N LEU A 28 -7.51 -18.63 -22.53
CA LEU A 28 -7.99 -18.98 -21.19
C LEU A 28 -6.85 -19.37 -20.25
N HIS A 29 -5.76 -19.94 -20.78
CA HIS A 29 -4.64 -20.39 -19.96
C HIS A 29 -3.84 -19.20 -19.42
N LEU A 30 -3.53 -18.23 -20.30
CA LEU A 30 -2.84 -17.02 -19.88
C LEU A 30 -3.72 -16.14 -18.98
N CYS A 31 -5.03 -16.06 -19.26
CA CYS A 31 -5.98 -15.34 -18.43
C CYS A 31 -6.04 -15.92 -16.99
N ASP A 32 -6.15 -17.24 -16.85
CA ASP A 32 -6.15 -17.92 -15.55
C ASP A 32 -4.80 -17.78 -14.83
N PHE A 33 -3.68 -17.88 -15.56
CA PHE A 33 -2.34 -17.69 -15.02
C PHE A 33 -2.15 -16.28 -14.42
N LEU A 34 -2.56 -15.22 -15.15
CA LEU A 34 -2.47 -13.85 -14.67
C LEU A 34 -3.32 -13.62 -13.42
N LYS A 35 -4.52 -14.20 -13.40
CA LYS A 35 -5.44 -14.09 -12.26
C LYS A 35 -4.90 -14.78 -11.01
N ASN A 36 -4.46 -16.03 -11.13
CA ASN A 36 -4.09 -16.86 -9.99
C ASN A 36 -2.70 -16.56 -9.43
N HIS A 37 -1.78 -16.05 -10.25
CA HIS A 37 -0.40 -15.83 -9.83
C HIS A 37 0.00 -14.36 -9.63
N PHE A 38 -0.70 -13.42 -10.25
CA PHE A 38 -0.29 -12.00 -10.23
C PHE A 38 -1.36 -11.10 -9.64
N LEU A 39 -2.57 -11.08 -10.22
CA LEU A 39 -3.61 -10.10 -9.84
C LEU A 39 -4.01 -10.18 -8.36
N ASP A 40 -4.15 -11.39 -7.80
CA ASP A 40 -4.51 -11.55 -6.38
C ASP A 40 -3.37 -11.13 -5.44
N GLU A 41 -2.11 -11.33 -5.86
CA GLU A 41 -0.93 -10.93 -5.09
C GLU A 41 -0.69 -9.42 -5.15
N GLU A 42 -0.85 -8.79 -6.31
CA GLU A 42 -0.77 -7.34 -6.47
C GLU A 42 -1.75 -6.60 -5.54
N VAL A 43 -3.01 -7.06 -5.48
CA VAL A 43 -4.01 -6.49 -4.57
C VAL A 43 -3.58 -6.62 -3.10
N LYS A 44 -2.96 -7.74 -2.70
CA LYS A 44 -2.44 -7.93 -1.34
C LYS A 44 -1.28 -6.99 -1.05
N ILE A 45 -0.36 -6.82 -2.00
CA ILE A 45 0.81 -5.93 -1.89
C ILE A 45 0.36 -4.48 -1.76
N ILE A 46 -0.50 -4.00 -2.67
CA ILE A 46 -1.02 -2.63 -2.68
C ILE A 46 -1.75 -2.33 -1.37
N ARG A 47 -2.58 -3.25 -0.87
CA ARG A 47 -3.26 -3.10 0.43
C ARG A 47 -2.26 -2.95 1.57
N LYS A 48 -1.30 -3.87 1.67
CA LYS A 48 -0.29 -3.86 2.73
C LYS A 48 0.57 -2.58 2.70
N MET A 49 0.92 -2.11 1.50
CA MET A 49 1.61 -0.84 1.32
C MET A 49 0.76 0.36 1.76
N GLY A 50 -0.54 0.35 1.45
CA GLY A 50 -1.49 1.35 1.92
C GLY A 50 -1.55 1.41 3.44
N ASP A 51 -1.67 0.26 4.10
CA ASP A 51 -1.69 0.16 5.57
C ASP A 51 -0.40 0.72 6.19
N HIS A 52 0.76 0.40 5.60
CA HIS A 52 2.04 0.94 6.04
C HIS A 52 2.12 2.46 5.86
N LEU A 53 1.64 3.00 4.74
CA LEU A 53 1.64 4.44 4.48
C LEU A 53 0.72 5.18 5.46
N THR A 54 -0.47 4.65 5.74
CA THR A 54 -1.39 5.19 6.75
C THR A 54 -0.75 5.20 8.14
N ASN A 55 -0.05 4.12 8.52
CA ASN A 55 0.68 4.06 9.78
C ASN A 55 1.80 5.12 9.86
N LEU A 56 2.57 5.28 8.79
CA LEU A 56 3.62 6.30 8.71
C LEU A 56 3.05 7.71 8.80
N HIS A 57 1.98 8.03 8.09
CA HIS A 57 1.33 9.34 8.16
C HIS A 57 0.76 9.65 9.54
N ARG A 58 0.26 8.63 10.25
CA ARG A 58 -0.20 8.76 11.63
C ARG A 58 0.95 9.07 12.58
N LEU A 59 2.09 8.41 12.43
CA LEU A 59 3.29 8.67 13.25
C LEU A 59 3.91 10.04 12.94
N ALA A 60 3.86 10.47 11.69
CA ALA A 60 4.34 11.78 11.25
C ALA A 60 3.36 12.94 11.58
N SER A 61 2.17 12.64 12.10
CA SER A 61 1.20 13.68 12.44
C SER A 61 1.63 14.44 13.72
N PRO A 62 1.55 15.79 13.75
CA PRO A 62 1.96 16.62 14.89
C PRO A 62 1.26 16.31 16.22
N LYS A 63 0.17 15.53 16.18
CA LYS A 63 -0.56 15.08 17.37
C LYS A 63 0.30 14.20 18.28
N ALA A 64 1.27 13.46 17.74
CA ALA A 64 2.23 12.69 18.56
C ALA A 64 3.21 13.61 19.30
N GLU A 65 3.72 14.65 18.64
CA GLU A 65 4.60 15.65 19.25
C GLU A 65 3.89 16.48 20.33
N GLN A 66 2.59 16.73 20.16
CA GLN A 66 1.77 17.41 21.16
C GLN A 66 1.43 16.58 22.39
N VAL A 67 1.63 15.26 22.40
CA VAL A 67 1.49 14.44 23.62
C VAL A 67 2.83 14.32 24.34
N GLU A 68 3.93 14.20 23.58
CA GLU A 68 5.30 14.19 24.10
C GLU A 68 5.64 15.49 24.86
N HIS A 69 5.24 16.66 24.34
CA HIS A 69 5.56 17.93 24.99
C HIS A 69 4.89 18.09 26.37
N PRO A 70 3.56 17.97 26.54
CA PRO A 70 2.90 17.94 27.85
C PRO A 70 3.42 16.85 28.77
N PHE A 71 3.70 15.65 28.25
CA PHE A 71 4.26 14.55 29.04
C PHE A 71 5.66 14.89 29.59
N LYS A 72 6.48 15.60 28.79
CA LYS A 72 7.78 16.13 29.21
C LYS A 72 7.66 17.23 30.27
N TRP A 73 6.66 18.11 30.20
CA TRP A 73 6.41 19.11 31.24
C TRP A 73 5.88 18.52 32.56
N LEU A 74 5.16 17.40 32.49
CA LEU A 74 4.67 16.69 33.66
C LEU A 74 5.82 15.96 34.39
N THR A 75 6.78 15.41 33.66
CA THR A 75 7.94 14.70 34.22
C THR A 75 9.07 15.61 34.73
N LEU A 76 9.12 16.87 34.29
CA LEU A 76 10.12 17.88 34.71
C LEU A 76 9.66 18.75 35.89
N LYS A 77 8.43 18.57 36.40
CA LYS A 77 7.88 19.37 37.52
C LYS A 77 7.92 18.66 38.87
N ASP A 78 8.38 17.41 38.91
CA ASP A 78 8.45 16.59 40.12
C ASP A 78 9.87 16.58 40.77
N ASP A 79 10.77 17.49 40.35
CA ASP A 79 12.08 17.76 40.97
C ASP A 79 12.11 19.11 41.72
#